data_AF-A0A8J7DU66-F1
#
_entry.id   AF-A0A8J7DU66-F1
#
_cell.length_a   1.000
_cell.length_b   1.000
_cell.length_c   1.000
_cell.angle_alpha   90.00
_cell.angle_beta   90.00
_cell.angle_gamma   90.00
#
_symmetry.space_group_name_H-M   'P 1'
#
loop_
_entity.id
_entity.type
_entity.pdbx_description
1 polymer ?
#
loop_
_entity_poly.entity_id
_entity_poly.type
_entity_poly.pdbx_seq_one_letter_code
_entity_poly.pdbx_strand_id
1 'polypeptide(L)'
;MLRALAESPSRMDALLNLGFDVFNALYSRAGQSIQELDNYLEALTRIHGRLPRETQAIEFRELLDNLQRNDSRAWERLEAEVGNTSHPSTISPLTRALTPEEIDEEIRRLGVNPETQGETYDLLRREEALRRSLIENPLAARALRRCNSACFPENATPDQIARINRFLSDVSEPGEIDYELLTRYFHVRRDQLQRAIDDLDQPGRTAADVNAIADFYASGRTPTIVTASQTPPRSQRIGGSSSTTRRRRRDREVTRSQLSPEEQRAADLLEIFEERQARGHSQQRFPENFGYSRSDLEQDLSEVFDIPDLSRARRTPGGRAIPEQFEVGNFSHRYAEDLIPESELPRGLVSEYRIIDIEPSTGRRIELGRVDRLDPVRGVVYEVKPRTTEWIERGERQARLYAAYLDDLAPLPDGRRWSHQVVTYDGKAVKQVLRSNGYLR
;
A
#
# COMPACT_ATOMS: atom_id res chain seq x y z
N MET A 1 -32.30 -9.04 1.48
CA MET A 1 -30.94 -9.59 1.72
C MET A 1 -29.89 -9.11 0.73
N LEU A 2 -29.90 -9.45 -0.58
CA LEU A 2 -28.82 -9.02 -1.50
C LEU A 2 -28.62 -7.49 -1.56
N ARG A 3 -29.71 -6.72 -1.57
CA ARG A 3 -29.65 -5.24 -1.48
C ARG A 3 -29.00 -4.77 -0.16
N ALA A 4 -29.38 -5.38 0.96
CA ALA A 4 -28.82 -5.09 2.28
C ALA A 4 -27.30 -5.30 2.34
N LEU A 5 -26.83 -6.38 1.72
CA LEU A 5 -25.40 -6.72 1.63
C LEU A 5 -24.65 -5.71 0.76
N ALA A 6 -25.19 -5.38 -0.41
CA ALA A 6 -24.53 -4.47 -1.36
C ALA A 6 -24.37 -3.04 -0.84
N GLU A 7 -25.20 -2.63 0.12
CA GLU A 7 -25.18 -1.29 0.71
C GLU A 7 -24.11 -1.11 1.81
N SER A 8 -23.47 -2.19 2.29
CA SER A 8 -22.47 -2.09 3.36
C SER A 8 -21.35 -3.13 3.22
N PRO A 9 -20.08 -2.71 3.01
CA PRO A 9 -18.93 -3.61 3.03
C PRO A 9 -18.82 -4.46 4.29
N SER A 10 -19.11 -3.88 5.47
CA SER A 10 -19.04 -4.62 6.73
C SER A 10 -20.03 -5.78 6.82
N ARG A 11 -21.20 -5.67 6.17
CA ARG A 11 -22.17 -6.78 6.08
C ARG A 11 -21.69 -7.87 5.13
N MET A 12 -21.00 -7.50 4.05
CA MET A 12 -20.35 -8.47 3.15
C MET A 12 -19.24 -9.24 3.88
N ASP A 13 -18.42 -8.54 4.65
CA ASP A 13 -17.38 -9.17 5.47
C ASP A 13 -17.99 -10.09 6.53
N ALA A 14 -19.06 -9.67 7.20
CA ALA A 14 -19.79 -10.50 8.14
C ALA A 14 -20.36 -11.77 7.47
N LEU A 15 -20.92 -11.66 6.26
CA LEU A 15 -21.40 -12.82 5.50
C LEU A 15 -20.27 -13.80 5.19
N LEU A 16 -19.09 -13.31 4.79
CA LEU A 16 -17.92 -14.13 4.49
C LEU A 16 -17.38 -14.84 5.74
N ASN A 17 -17.34 -14.14 6.88
CA ASN A 17 -16.75 -14.66 8.11
C ASN A 17 -17.70 -15.59 8.89
N LEU A 18 -19.00 -15.27 8.93
CA LEU A 18 -20.00 -16.05 9.69
C LEU A 18 -20.57 -17.20 8.86
N GLY A 19 -20.55 -17.08 7.53
CA GLY A 19 -21.23 -17.98 6.60
C GLY A 19 -22.69 -17.59 6.36
N PHE A 20 -23.23 -18.05 5.23
CA PHE A 20 -24.56 -17.69 4.75
C PHE A 20 -25.68 -18.06 5.72
N ASP A 21 -25.63 -19.26 6.30
CA ASP A 21 -26.72 -19.78 7.12
C ASP A 21 -26.92 -18.99 8.41
N VAL A 22 -25.81 -18.67 9.09
CA VAL A 22 -25.81 -17.84 10.30
C VAL A 22 -26.31 -16.44 9.97
N PHE A 23 -25.78 -15.82 8.91
CA PHE A 23 -26.20 -14.49 8.48
C PHE A 23 -27.70 -14.45 8.14
N ASN A 24 -28.21 -15.46 7.44
CA ASN A 24 -29.62 -15.57 7.11
C ASN A 24 -30.50 -15.78 8.36
N ALA A 25 -30.02 -16.54 9.35
CA ALA A 25 -30.71 -16.69 10.63
C ALA A 25 -30.82 -15.35 11.38
N LEU A 26 -29.74 -14.57 11.45
CA LEU A 26 -29.73 -13.21 12.01
C LEU A 26 -30.71 -12.29 11.27
N TYR A 27 -30.64 -12.25 9.93
CA TYR A 27 -31.50 -11.40 9.12
C TYR A 27 -32.99 -11.76 9.24
N SER A 28 -33.28 -13.07 9.36
CA SER A 28 -34.64 -13.57 9.57
C SER A 28 -35.15 -13.22 10.97
N ARG A 29 -34.32 -13.40 12.01
CA ARG A 29 -34.65 -13.03 13.40
C ARG A 29 -34.90 -11.53 13.55
N ALA A 30 -34.11 -10.71 12.85
CA ALA A 30 -34.27 -9.26 12.77
C ALA A 30 -35.56 -8.81 12.05
N GLY A 31 -36.42 -9.73 11.58
CA GLY A 31 -37.62 -9.37 10.84
C GLY A 31 -37.31 -8.62 9.54
N GLN A 32 -36.14 -8.89 8.94
CA GLN A 32 -35.59 -8.18 7.78
C GLN A 32 -35.26 -6.70 8.03
N SER A 33 -35.29 -6.22 9.28
CA SER A 33 -34.80 -4.91 9.67
C SER A 33 -33.28 -4.84 9.56
N ILE A 34 -32.80 -3.91 8.76
CA ILE A 34 -31.35 -3.70 8.54
C ILE A 34 -30.68 -3.20 9.82
N GLN A 35 -31.34 -2.30 10.54
CA GLN A 35 -30.81 -1.76 11.78
C GLN A 35 -30.66 -2.85 12.84
N GLU A 36 -31.65 -3.74 12.98
CA GLU A 36 -31.58 -4.85 13.94
C GLU A 36 -30.53 -5.89 13.53
N LEU A 37 -30.38 -6.15 12.23
CA LEU A 37 -29.29 -6.98 11.74
C LEU A 37 -27.93 -6.38 12.14
N ASP A 38 -27.72 -5.08 11.92
CA ASP A 38 -26.47 -4.40 12.28
C ASP A 38 -26.22 -4.48 13.80
N ASN A 39 -27.27 -4.30 14.62
CA ASN A 39 -27.19 -4.46 16.08
C ASN A 39 -26.72 -5.88 16.47
N TYR A 40 -27.26 -6.92 15.82
CA TYR A 40 -26.83 -8.30 16.06
C TYR A 40 -25.38 -8.56 15.63
N LEU A 41 -24.96 -8.04 14.48
CA LEU A 41 -23.58 -8.18 14.00
C LEU A 41 -22.57 -7.51 14.93
N GLU A 42 -22.92 -6.33 15.45
CA GLU A 42 -22.11 -5.63 16.43
C GLU A 42 -22.05 -6.39 17.77
N ALA A 43 -23.20 -6.90 18.24
CA ALA A 43 -23.27 -7.71 19.45
C ALA A 43 -22.43 -9.00 19.35
N LEU A 44 -22.43 -9.66 18.19
CA LEU A 44 -21.55 -10.81 17.95
C LEU A 44 -20.07 -10.43 18.03
N THR A 45 -19.69 -9.27 17.48
CA THR A 45 -18.32 -8.76 17.55
C THR A 45 -17.90 -8.51 19.00
N ARG A 46 -18.79 -7.95 19.84
CA ARG A 46 -18.54 -7.75 21.28
C ARG A 46 -18.49 -9.05 22.06
N ILE A 47 -19.34 -10.03 21.75
CA ILE A 47 -19.26 -11.36 22.36
C ILE A 47 -17.92 -11.98 22.02
N HIS A 48 -17.55 -12.02 20.73
CA HIS A 48 -16.26 -12.56 20.28
C HIS A 48 -15.09 -11.93 21.03
N GLY A 49 -15.04 -10.59 21.12
CA GLY A 49 -13.96 -9.86 21.78
C GLY A 49 -13.83 -10.07 23.29
N ARG A 50 -14.87 -10.56 23.98
CA ARG A 50 -14.85 -10.84 25.43
C ARG A 50 -14.57 -12.30 25.78
N LEU A 51 -14.57 -13.21 24.80
CA LEU A 51 -14.23 -14.61 25.04
C LEU A 51 -12.73 -14.74 25.40
N PRO A 52 -12.35 -15.65 26.32
CA PRO A 52 -10.95 -15.92 26.62
C PRO A 52 -10.19 -16.34 25.37
N ARG A 53 -8.96 -15.83 25.15
CA ARG A 53 -8.20 -16.07 23.91
C ARG A 53 -7.96 -17.57 23.66
N GLU A 54 -7.84 -18.37 24.70
CA GLU A 54 -7.60 -19.82 24.64
C GLU A 54 -8.80 -20.60 24.09
N THR A 55 -10.02 -20.13 24.34
CA THR A 55 -11.27 -20.81 23.97
C THR A 55 -12.11 -20.03 22.96
N GLN A 56 -11.70 -18.79 22.60
CA GLN A 56 -12.45 -17.85 21.78
C GLN A 56 -12.96 -18.47 20.48
N ALA A 57 -12.08 -19.15 19.71
CA ALA A 57 -12.48 -19.74 18.44
C ALA A 57 -13.52 -20.87 18.60
N ILE A 58 -13.40 -21.69 19.65
CA ILE A 58 -14.28 -22.83 19.91
C ILE A 58 -15.64 -22.33 20.41
N GLU A 59 -15.64 -21.48 21.45
CA GLU A 59 -16.87 -20.95 22.05
C GLU A 59 -17.65 -20.07 21.09
N PHE A 60 -16.94 -19.27 20.27
CA PHE A 60 -17.62 -18.46 19.26
C PHE A 60 -18.23 -19.33 18.18
N ARG A 61 -17.51 -20.35 17.69
CA ARG A 61 -18.06 -21.28 16.70
C ARG A 61 -19.28 -22.00 17.22
N GLU A 62 -19.25 -22.48 18.46
CA GLU A 62 -20.39 -23.13 19.12
C GLU A 62 -21.60 -22.19 19.21
N LEU A 63 -21.38 -20.91 19.56
CA LEU A 63 -22.44 -19.90 19.54
C LEU A 63 -23.05 -19.75 18.15
N LEU A 64 -22.24 -19.61 17.10
CA LEU A 64 -22.74 -19.47 15.72
C LEU A 64 -23.52 -20.70 15.26
N ASP A 65 -23.02 -21.91 15.55
CA ASP A 65 -23.69 -23.18 15.21
C ASP A 65 -25.03 -23.33 15.97
N ASN A 66 -25.13 -22.80 17.19
CA ASN A 66 -26.36 -22.80 17.98
C ASN A 66 -27.36 -21.75 17.48
N LEU A 67 -26.91 -20.55 17.09
CA LEU A 67 -27.75 -19.54 16.45
C LEU A 67 -28.32 -20.06 15.11
N GLN A 68 -27.51 -20.72 14.30
CA GLN A 68 -27.95 -21.35 13.05
C GLN A 68 -29.04 -22.40 13.29
N ARG A 69 -28.94 -23.17 14.39
CA ARG A 69 -29.93 -24.18 14.80
C ARG A 69 -31.14 -23.57 15.52
N ASN A 70 -31.22 -22.25 15.60
CA ASN A 70 -32.26 -21.51 16.30
C ASN A 70 -32.41 -21.90 17.79
N ASP A 71 -31.29 -22.19 18.45
CA ASP A 71 -31.25 -22.50 19.88
C ASP A 71 -31.64 -21.28 20.73
N SER A 72 -32.61 -21.46 21.63
CA SER A 72 -33.16 -20.34 22.42
C SER A 72 -32.13 -19.69 23.34
N ARG A 73 -31.20 -20.46 23.93
CA ARG A 73 -30.19 -19.91 24.86
C ARG A 73 -29.14 -19.08 24.13
N ALA A 74 -28.73 -19.54 22.94
CA ALA A 74 -27.83 -18.78 22.09
C ALA A 74 -28.46 -17.42 21.69
N TRP A 75 -29.74 -17.41 21.33
CA TRP A 75 -30.47 -16.18 21.04
C TRP A 75 -30.63 -15.28 22.26
N GLU A 76 -31.02 -15.82 23.41
CA GLU A 76 -31.11 -15.06 24.66
C GLU A 76 -29.77 -14.38 25.01
N ARG A 77 -28.65 -15.09 24.84
CA ARG A 77 -27.30 -14.52 25.05
C ARG A 77 -27.01 -13.36 24.09
N LEU A 78 -27.34 -13.52 22.80
CA LEU A 78 -27.12 -12.48 21.80
C LEU A 78 -28.04 -11.27 22.03
N GLU A 79 -29.31 -11.50 22.31
CA GLU A 79 -30.32 -10.45 22.58
C GLU A 79 -30.03 -9.72 23.89
N ALA A 80 -29.54 -10.41 24.93
CA ALA A 80 -29.05 -9.78 26.14
C ALA A 80 -27.87 -8.84 25.84
N GLU A 81 -26.98 -9.21 24.91
CA GLU A 81 -25.88 -8.34 24.51
C GLU A 81 -26.34 -7.12 23.71
N VAL A 82 -27.37 -7.25 22.88
CA VAL A 82 -28.04 -6.11 22.22
C VAL A 82 -28.72 -5.20 23.25
N GLY A 83 -29.38 -5.80 24.25
CA GLY A 83 -30.02 -5.09 25.36
C GLY A 83 -29.02 -4.33 26.24
N ASN A 84 -27.83 -4.90 26.49
CA ASN A 84 -26.78 -4.24 27.26
C ASN A 84 -26.24 -2.98 26.57
N THR A 85 -26.24 -2.93 25.23
CA THR A 85 -25.98 -1.69 24.49
C THR A 85 -27.11 -0.66 24.54
N SER A 86 -28.32 -1.10 24.89
CA SER A 86 -29.46 -0.20 25.10
C SER A 86 -29.44 0.47 26.48
N HIS A 87 -28.52 0.06 27.38
CA HIS A 87 -28.11 0.91 28.48
C HIS A 87 -27.06 1.90 27.98
N PRO A 88 -27.34 3.22 28.08
CA PRO A 88 -26.57 4.25 27.40
C PRO A 88 -25.19 4.37 28.04
N SER A 89 -24.24 3.58 27.54
CA SER A 89 -22.86 4.06 27.46
C SER A 89 -22.88 5.17 26.43
N THR A 90 -23.26 6.35 26.91
CA THR A 90 -23.36 7.61 26.16
C THR A 90 -24.38 7.55 25.02
N ILE A 91 -25.46 8.30 25.17
CA ILE A 91 -26.31 8.79 24.09
C ILE A 91 -25.46 8.91 22.81
N SER A 92 -25.64 8.01 21.84
CA SER A 92 -25.32 8.34 20.46
C SER A 92 -26.39 9.38 20.12
N PRO A 93 -26.08 10.68 20.18
CA PRO A 93 -27.10 11.69 20.05
C PRO A 93 -27.61 11.53 18.63
N LEU A 94 -28.93 11.54 18.47
CA LEU A 94 -29.54 12.15 17.29
C LEU A 94 -28.65 13.32 16.88
N THR A 95 -28.02 13.18 15.72
CA THR A 95 -26.83 13.89 15.26
C THR A 95 -27.08 15.38 15.18
N ARG A 96 -27.13 16.07 16.33
CA ARG A 96 -27.14 17.52 16.34
C ARG A 96 -25.79 17.93 15.79
N ALA A 97 -25.81 18.69 14.69
CA ALA A 97 -24.62 19.30 14.17
C ALA A 97 -23.92 20.06 15.30
N LEU A 98 -22.66 19.71 15.57
CA LEU A 98 -21.83 20.40 16.54
C LEU A 98 -21.70 21.87 16.11
N THR A 99 -21.72 22.79 17.07
CA THR A 99 -21.42 24.19 16.77
C THR A 99 -19.94 24.33 16.38
N PRO A 100 -19.57 25.41 15.67
CA PRO A 100 -18.17 25.70 15.38
C PRO A 100 -17.27 25.65 16.62
N GLU A 101 -17.74 26.12 17.77
CA GLU A 101 -17.00 26.14 19.04
C GLU A 101 -16.80 24.74 19.63
N GLU A 102 -17.79 23.86 19.49
CA GLU A 102 -17.70 22.45 19.91
C GLU A 102 -16.68 21.68 19.05
N ILE A 103 -16.68 21.91 17.73
CA ILE A 103 -15.67 21.36 16.82
C ILE A 103 -14.27 21.87 17.20
N ASP A 104 -14.15 23.15 17.56
CA ASP A 104 -12.87 23.74 17.93
C ASP A 104 -12.34 23.20 19.26
N GLU A 105 -13.22 22.88 20.20
CA GLU A 105 -12.87 22.18 21.44
C GLU A 105 -12.40 20.76 21.16
N GLU A 106 -13.10 20.02 20.30
CA GLU A 106 -12.70 18.68 19.85
C GLU A 106 -11.29 18.67 19.22
N ILE A 107 -11.00 19.61 18.32
CA ILE A 107 -9.68 19.72 17.67
C ILE A 107 -8.59 20.11 18.68
N ARG A 108 -8.91 20.99 19.64
CA ARG A 108 -7.99 21.36 20.72
C ARG A 108 -7.65 20.18 21.62
N ARG A 109 -8.58 19.25 21.86
CA ARG A 109 -8.31 18.00 22.62
C ARG A 109 -7.30 17.08 21.93
N LEU A 110 -7.22 17.12 20.60
CA LEU A 110 -6.20 16.42 19.82
C LEU A 110 -4.82 17.12 19.90
N GLY A 111 -4.73 18.26 20.58
CA GLY A 111 -3.54 19.08 20.72
C GLY A 111 -3.16 19.81 19.43
N VAL A 112 -4.14 20.11 18.57
CA VAL A 112 -3.93 20.88 17.34
C VAL A 112 -4.23 22.35 17.62
N ASN A 113 -3.26 23.23 17.35
CA ASN A 113 -3.40 24.68 17.52
C ASN A 113 -3.70 25.36 16.17
N PRO A 114 -4.80 26.12 16.04
CA PRO A 114 -5.16 26.79 14.79
C PRO A 114 -4.09 27.80 14.29
N GLU A 115 -3.32 28.42 15.19
CA GLU A 115 -2.33 29.45 14.84
C GLU A 115 -1.06 28.85 14.22
N THR A 116 -0.64 27.67 14.67
CA THR A 116 0.61 27.03 14.23
C THR A 116 0.39 25.85 13.28
N GLN A 117 -0.83 25.31 13.21
CA GLN A 117 -1.16 24.08 12.48
C GLN A 117 -2.43 24.25 11.63
N GLY A 118 -2.59 25.41 10.98
CA GLY A 118 -3.79 25.80 10.22
C GLY A 118 -4.26 24.74 9.20
N GLU A 119 -3.36 24.13 8.44
CA GLU A 119 -3.75 23.09 7.46
C GLU A 119 -4.38 21.85 8.11
N THR A 120 -3.83 21.41 9.25
CA THR A 120 -4.36 20.26 10.01
C THR A 120 -5.69 20.62 10.66
N TYR A 121 -5.77 21.83 11.21
CA TYR A 121 -6.98 22.35 11.81
C TYR A 121 -8.13 22.41 10.80
N ASP A 122 -7.86 22.94 9.61
CA ASP A 122 -8.83 23.00 8.51
C ASP A 122 -9.26 21.60 8.02
N LEU A 123 -8.32 20.66 7.93
CA LEU A 123 -8.62 19.26 7.62
C LEU A 123 -9.59 18.67 8.65
N LEU A 124 -9.28 18.78 9.94
CA LEU A 124 -10.10 18.20 11.00
C LEU A 124 -11.46 18.89 11.15
N ARG A 125 -11.61 20.18 10.78
CA ARG A 125 -12.93 20.82 10.71
C ARG A 125 -13.79 20.24 9.60
N ARG A 126 -13.21 19.97 8.43
CA ARG A 126 -13.92 19.42 7.25
C ARG A 126 -14.22 17.94 7.40
N GLU A 127 -13.28 17.15 7.91
CA GLU A 127 -13.36 15.69 7.99
C GLU A 127 -13.87 15.23 9.36
N GLU A 128 -15.19 15.31 9.58
CA GLU A 128 -15.82 14.93 10.86
C GLU A 128 -15.49 13.49 11.28
N ALA A 129 -15.55 12.54 10.33
CA ALA A 129 -15.28 11.13 10.62
C ALA A 129 -13.84 10.90 11.11
N LEU A 130 -12.87 11.55 10.47
CA LEU A 130 -11.47 11.49 10.88
C LEU A 130 -11.28 12.10 12.27
N ARG A 131 -11.83 13.29 12.51
CA ARG A 131 -11.73 13.99 13.81
C ARG A 131 -12.30 13.14 14.95
N ARG A 132 -13.52 12.63 14.80
CA ARG A 132 -14.16 11.78 15.84
C ARG A 132 -13.38 10.50 16.07
N SER A 133 -12.95 9.83 15.00
CA SER A 133 -12.18 8.60 15.12
C SER A 133 -10.87 8.82 15.89
N LEU A 134 -10.14 9.91 15.64
CA LEU A 134 -8.92 10.25 16.40
C LEU A 134 -9.21 10.52 17.88
N ILE A 135 -10.33 11.16 18.22
CA ILE A 135 -10.72 11.44 19.61
C ILE A 135 -11.04 10.14 20.37
N GLU A 136 -11.77 9.23 19.72
CA GLU A 136 -12.15 7.94 20.30
C GLU A 136 -10.96 6.97 20.42
N ASN A 137 -9.86 7.23 19.70
CA ASN A 137 -8.70 6.35 19.60
C ASN A 137 -7.40 7.07 19.98
N PRO A 138 -7.21 7.42 21.27
CA PRO A 138 -6.14 8.31 21.71
C PRO A 138 -4.72 7.74 21.51
N LEU A 139 -4.53 6.41 21.53
CA LEU A 139 -3.22 5.81 21.26
C LEU A 139 -2.84 5.95 19.79
N ALA A 140 -3.81 5.74 18.89
CA ALA A 140 -3.62 5.94 17.45
C ALA A 140 -3.40 7.43 17.14
N ALA A 141 -4.19 8.34 17.73
CA ALA A 141 -3.99 9.77 17.56
C ALA A 141 -2.58 10.20 18.00
N ARG A 142 -2.09 9.70 19.13
CA ARG A 142 -0.71 9.95 19.57
C ARG A 142 0.33 9.41 18.58
N ALA A 143 0.14 8.20 18.07
CA ALA A 143 1.06 7.54 17.14
C ALA A 143 1.07 8.16 15.73
N LEU A 144 -0.03 8.78 15.29
CA LEU A 144 -0.13 9.38 13.96
C LEU A 144 0.29 10.85 13.94
N ARG A 145 0.31 11.54 15.10
CA ARG A 145 0.49 12.99 15.18
C ARG A 145 1.94 13.43 14.99
N ARG A 146 2.26 14.10 13.87
CA ARG A 146 3.57 14.74 13.64
C ARG A 146 3.47 16.23 13.29
N CYS A 147 3.92 17.11 14.18
CA CYS A 147 3.68 18.56 14.09
C CYS A 147 4.52 19.34 13.05
N ASN A 148 5.43 18.70 12.31
CA ASN A 148 6.26 19.37 11.29
C ASN A 148 5.63 19.36 9.89
N SER A 149 4.39 18.88 9.76
CA SER A 149 3.60 18.79 8.53
C SER A 149 2.10 18.81 8.87
N ALA A 150 1.21 18.52 7.89
CA ALA A 150 -0.13 18.04 8.21
C ALA A 150 -0.02 16.94 9.28
N CYS A 151 -0.62 17.17 10.46
CA CYS A 151 -0.29 16.40 11.66
C CYS A 151 -0.83 14.98 11.57
N PHE A 152 -1.90 14.77 10.80
CA PHE A 152 -2.55 13.48 10.61
C PHE A 152 -2.61 13.15 9.12
N PRO A 153 -2.56 11.85 8.74
CA PRO A 153 -2.73 11.43 7.36
C PRO A 153 -4.15 11.74 6.85
N GLU A 154 -4.28 12.49 5.75
CA GLU A 154 -5.58 12.84 5.15
C GLU A 154 -6.35 11.62 4.63
N ASN A 155 -5.65 10.54 4.30
CA ASN A 155 -6.19 9.28 3.79
C ASN A 155 -6.50 8.25 4.89
N ALA A 156 -6.36 8.61 6.17
CA ALA A 156 -6.65 7.68 7.27
C ALA A 156 -8.17 7.46 7.41
N THR A 157 -8.58 6.20 7.37
CA THR A 157 -9.99 5.81 7.58
C THR A 157 -10.27 5.54 9.07
N PRO A 158 -11.53 5.68 9.54
CA PRO A 158 -11.90 5.33 10.91
C PRO A 158 -11.52 3.89 11.31
N ASP A 159 -11.69 2.92 10.41
CA ASP A 159 -11.33 1.52 10.66
C ASP A 159 -9.82 1.32 10.86
N GLN A 160 -9.01 2.03 10.07
CA GLN A 160 -7.55 2.01 10.22
C GLN A 160 -7.11 2.59 11.57
N ILE A 161 -7.71 3.71 11.98
CA ILE A 161 -7.41 4.35 13.26
C ILE A 161 -7.82 3.44 14.42
N ALA A 162 -9.01 2.86 14.37
CA ALA A 162 -9.48 1.90 15.37
C ALA A 162 -8.58 0.66 15.44
N ARG A 163 -8.12 0.16 14.28
CA ARG A 163 -7.20 -0.97 14.20
C ARG A 163 -5.84 -0.65 14.82
N ILE A 164 -5.25 0.51 14.52
CA ILE A 164 -4.02 0.98 15.17
C ILE A 164 -4.21 1.05 16.69
N ASN A 165 -5.32 1.63 17.15
CA ASN A 165 -5.56 1.83 18.58
C ASN A 165 -5.71 0.49 19.32
N ARG A 166 -6.48 -0.45 18.75
CA ARG A 166 -6.64 -1.80 19.30
C ARG A 166 -5.29 -2.51 19.39
N PHE A 167 -4.54 -2.52 18.29
CA PHE A 167 -3.21 -3.11 18.24
C PHE A 167 -2.28 -2.52 19.31
N LEU A 168 -2.19 -1.19 19.39
CA LEU A 168 -1.34 -0.53 20.38
C LEU A 168 -1.80 -0.84 21.81
N SER A 169 -3.11 -0.93 22.05
CA SER A 169 -3.64 -1.32 23.36
C SER A 169 -3.34 -2.78 23.70
N ASP A 170 -3.30 -3.68 22.72
CA ASP A 170 -3.00 -5.10 22.92
C ASP A 170 -1.51 -5.34 23.22
N VAL A 171 -0.62 -4.51 22.65
CA VAL A 171 0.83 -4.69 22.78
C VAL A 171 1.49 -3.78 23.81
N SER A 172 0.81 -2.75 24.33
CA SER A 172 1.40 -1.82 25.31
C SER A 172 1.05 -2.18 26.75
N GLU A 173 2.06 -2.50 27.56
CA GLU A 173 2.04 -2.02 28.94
C GLU A 173 2.44 -0.52 28.99
N PRO A 174 2.00 0.24 30.01
CA PRO A 174 2.32 1.66 30.10
C PRO A 174 3.85 1.93 30.04
N GLY A 175 4.29 2.62 28.99
CA GLY A 175 5.69 3.07 28.83
C GLY A 175 6.57 2.20 27.93
N GLU A 176 6.08 1.07 27.40
CA GLU A 176 6.90 0.18 26.58
C GLU A 176 7.03 0.60 25.12
N ILE A 177 6.02 1.30 24.56
CA ILE A 177 6.06 1.77 23.16
C ILE A 177 6.77 3.11 23.06
N ASP A 178 7.79 3.17 22.20
CA ASP A 178 8.44 4.41 21.79
C ASP A 178 7.58 5.12 20.74
N TYR A 179 6.75 6.04 21.21
CA TYR A 179 5.87 6.84 20.35
C TYR A 179 6.64 7.78 19.42
N GLU A 180 7.88 8.17 19.72
CA GLU A 180 8.65 9.01 18.81
C GLU A 180 9.03 8.22 17.55
N LEU A 181 9.55 7.00 17.73
CA LEU A 181 9.86 6.09 16.64
C LEU A 181 8.61 5.72 15.85
N LEU A 182 7.52 5.37 16.55
CA LEU A 182 6.26 4.98 15.92
C LEU A 182 5.64 6.13 15.09
N THR A 183 5.71 7.36 15.61
CA THR A 183 5.27 8.55 14.86
C THR A 183 6.10 8.76 13.59
N ARG A 184 7.41 8.56 13.68
CA ARG A 184 8.30 8.68 12.52
C ARG A 184 7.99 7.60 11.49
N TYR A 185 7.75 6.37 11.93
CA TYR A 185 7.35 5.23 11.10
C TYR A 185 6.09 5.51 10.28
N PHE A 186 5.00 5.90 10.94
CA PHE A 186 3.74 6.17 10.24
C PHE A 186 3.85 7.38 9.30
N HIS A 187 4.61 8.40 9.69
CA HIS A 187 4.80 9.56 8.84
C HIS A 187 5.50 9.22 7.51
N VAL A 188 6.59 8.45 7.55
CA VAL A 188 7.32 8.02 6.34
C VAL A 188 6.44 7.15 5.43
N ARG A 189 5.45 6.46 6.01
CA ARG A 189 4.58 5.51 5.30
C ARG A 189 3.14 5.98 5.17
N ARG A 190 2.86 7.28 5.31
CA ARG A 190 1.50 7.83 5.31
C ARG A 190 0.71 7.51 4.04
N ASP A 191 1.39 7.48 2.88
CA ASP A 191 0.76 7.13 1.59
C ASP A 191 0.51 5.61 1.45
N GLN A 192 1.04 4.81 2.37
CA GLN A 192 0.90 3.36 2.45
C GLN A 192 0.40 2.92 3.83
N LEU A 193 -0.48 3.72 4.45
CA LEU A 193 -0.92 3.54 5.82
C LEU A 193 -1.43 2.13 6.10
N GLN A 194 -2.22 1.54 5.18
CA GLN A 194 -2.71 0.17 5.33
C GLN A 194 -1.58 -0.85 5.49
N ARG A 195 -0.55 -0.78 4.64
CA ARG A 195 0.62 -1.66 4.74
C ARG A 195 1.41 -1.41 6.01
N ALA A 196 1.48 -0.15 6.46
CA ALA A 196 2.16 0.17 7.71
C ALA A 196 1.43 -0.46 8.91
N ILE A 197 0.09 -0.50 8.86
CA ILE A 197 -0.73 -1.19 9.86
C ILE A 197 -0.51 -2.70 9.78
N ASP A 198 -0.54 -3.28 8.58
CA ASP A 198 -0.36 -4.73 8.38
C ASP A 198 1.03 -5.24 8.80
N ASP A 199 2.07 -4.40 8.70
CA ASP A 199 3.42 -4.73 9.16
C ASP A 199 3.49 -4.82 10.70
N LEU A 200 2.73 -3.97 11.40
CA LEU A 200 2.71 -3.91 12.88
C LEU A 200 1.72 -4.90 13.48
N ASP A 201 0.51 -4.99 12.93
CA ASP A 201 -0.61 -5.79 13.43
C ASP A 201 -0.51 -7.26 12.99
N GLN A 202 0.61 -7.89 13.35
CA GLN A 202 0.86 -9.31 13.16
C GLN A 202 0.66 -10.08 14.47
N PRO A 203 0.09 -11.30 14.43
CA PRO A 203 -0.12 -12.10 15.63
C PRO A 203 1.18 -12.35 16.40
N GLY A 204 1.14 -12.19 17.72
CA GLY A 204 2.28 -12.46 18.61
C GLY A 204 3.32 -11.35 18.69
N ARG A 205 3.09 -10.18 18.08
CA ARG A 205 3.96 -9.01 18.22
C ARG A 205 3.94 -8.44 19.64
N THR A 206 5.12 -8.08 20.13
CA THR A 206 5.32 -7.39 21.41
C THR A 206 5.62 -5.91 21.21
N ALA A 207 5.59 -5.09 22.27
CA ALA A 207 6.04 -3.69 22.20
C ALA A 207 7.50 -3.56 21.70
N ALA A 208 8.38 -4.50 22.08
CA ALA A 208 9.75 -4.53 21.60
C ALA A 208 9.84 -4.75 20.08
N ASP A 209 9.00 -5.64 19.53
CA ASP A 209 8.91 -5.85 18.08
C ASP A 209 8.43 -4.60 17.36
N VAL A 210 7.44 -3.91 17.91
CA VAL A 210 6.92 -2.64 17.36
C VAL A 210 8.01 -1.59 17.31
N ASN A 211 8.73 -1.41 18.41
CA ASN A 211 9.83 -0.44 18.48
C ASN A 211 10.95 -0.81 17.50
N ALA A 212 11.29 -2.10 17.35
CA ALA A 212 12.30 -2.55 16.40
C ALA A 212 11.89 -2.30 14.95
N ILE A 213 10.63 -2.56 14.58
CA ILE A 213 10.09 -2.25 13.25
C ILE A 213 10.10 -0.73 13.03
N ALA A 214 9.60 0.03 14.00
CA ALA A 214 9.54 1.47 13.91
C ALA A 214 10.95 2.08 13.75
N ASP A 215 11.91 1.66 14.58
CA ASP A 215 13.32 2.08 14.49
C ASP A 215 13.95 1.70 13.16
N PHE A 216 13.71 0.49 12.65
CA PHE A 216 14.23 0.03 11.36
C PHE A 216 13.88 1.02 10.24
N TYR A 217 12.61 1.38 10.12
CA TYR A 217 12.15 2.29 9.08
C TYR A 217 12.43 3.77 9.41
N ALA A 218 12.50 4.13 10.69
CA ALA A 218 12.79 5.49 11.17
C ALA A 218 14.28 5.86 11.05
N SER A 219 15.17 4.88 11.17
CA SER A 219 16.63 5.05 11.14
C SER A 219 17.23 4.88 9.74
N GLY A 220 16.50 4.28 8.80
CA GLY A 220 17.02 3.93 7.47
C GLY A 220 18.14 2.87 7.49
N ARG A 221 18.36 2.20 8.63
CA ARG A 221 19.36 1.13 8.83
C ARG A 221 18.78 -0.23 8.44
N THR A 222 19.60 -1.26 8.27
CA THR A 222 19.17 -2.65 7.99
C THR A 222 19.32 -3.52 9.27
N PRO A 223 18.30 -4.27 9.74
CA PRO A 223 18.33 -4.97 11.03
C PRO A 223 18.90 -6.39 10.95
N THR A 224 19.61 -6.80 12.02
CA THR A 224 20.23 -8.11 12.25
C THR A 224 19.46 -8.88 13.32
N ILE A 225 18.88 -10.04 13.00
CA ILE A 225 18.25 -10.99 13.96
C ILE A 225 18.56 -12.45 13.53
N VAL A 226 18.76 -13.35 14.50
CA VAL A 226 19.43 -14.68 14.41
C VAL A 226 18.45 -15.89 14.34
N THR A 227 18.66 -16.77 13.34
CA THR A 227 18.25 -18.22 13.19
C THR A 227 16.75 -18.59 13.13
N ALA A 228 16.23 -19.68 12.53
CA ALA A 228 16.75 -20.91 11.89
C ALA A 228 15.79 -21.38 10.74
N SER A 229 16.34 -22.09 9.75
CA SER A 229 15.73 -22.52 8.48
C SER A 229 14.68 -23.63 8.55
N GLN A 230 13.72 -23.65 7.61
CA GLN A 230 13.29 -24.85 6.87
C GLN A 230 12.50 -24.52 5.58
N THR A 231 12.73 -25.33 4.54
CA THR A 231 12.44 -25.12 3.10
C THR A 231 11.07 -25.66 2.67
N PRO A 232 10.35 -25.03 1.71
CA PRO A 232 9.08 -25.49 1.13
C PRO A 232 9.29 -26.22 -0.21
N PRO A 233 8.26 -26.89 -0.78
CA PRO A 233 7.69 -26.40 -2.05
C PRO A 233 6.20 -26.85 -2.22
N ARG A 234 5.42 -26.70 -3.29
CA ARG A 234 5.57 -26.22 -4.68
C ARG A 234 4.17 -25.86 -5.21
N SER A 235 4.16 -24.99 -6.21
CA SER A 235 3.06 -24.40 -6.97
C SER A 235 2.22 -25.34 -7.85
N GLN A 236 1.02 -24.88 -8.28
CA GLN A 236 0.53 -25.08 -9.65
C GLN A 236 -0.49 -24.01 -10.11
N ARG A 237 -0.42 -23.70 -11.42
CA ARG A 237 -1.11 -22.66 -12.22
C ARG A 237 -2.46 -23.14 -12.78
N ILE A 238 -3.24 -22.19 -13.32
CA ILE A 238 -3.99 -22.10 -14.61
C ILE A 238 -5.13 -21.08 -14.35
N GLY A 239 -5.51 -20.08 -15.14
CA GLY A 239 -5.41 -19.77 -16.57
C GLY A 239 -6.84 -19.39 -17.03
N GLY A 240 -7.05 -18.26 -17.73
CA GLY A 240 -8.36 -17.95 -18.32
C GLY A 240 -8.56 -16.49 -18.75
N SER A 241 -8.90 -16.30 -20.03
CA SER A 241 -9.02 -15.03 -20.76
C SER A 241 -10.47 -14.78 -21.18
N SER A 242 -10.92 -13.52 -21.26
CA SER A 242 -11.90 -13.11 -22.30
C SER A 242 -12.02 -11.60 -22.51
N SER A 243 -12.41 -11.27 -23.75
CA SER A 243 -12.29 -10.03 -24.52
C SER A 243 -13.59 -9.23 -24.63
N THR A 244 -13.54 -7.88 -24.58
CA THR A 244 -14.58 -6.98 -25.13
C THR A 244 -14.10 -5.52 -25.23
N THR A 245 -13.49 -5.10 -26.35
CA THR A 245 -13.38 -3.64 -26.65
C THR A 245 -13.29 -3.36 -28.17
N ARG A 246 -14.34 -3.70 -28.92
CA ARG A 246 -14.41 -3.52 -30.38
C ARG A 246 -15.43 -2.44 -30.77
N ARG A 247 -15.27 -1.20 -30.27
CA ARG A 247 -16.15 -0.10 -30.72
C ARG A 247 -15.58 1.34 -30.70
N ARG A 248 -14.34 1.56 -30.24
CA ARG A 248 -13.71 2.91 -30.21
C ARG A 248 -12.66 3.19 -31.30
N ARG A 249 -12.43 2.24 -32.23
CA ARG A 249 -11.31 2.29 -33.19
C ARG A 249 -11.47 3.22 -34.40
N ARG A 250 -12.66 3.75 -34.69
CA ARG A 250 -12.91 4.46 -35.97
C ARG A 250 -12.55 5.94 -36.00
N ASP A 251 -12.38 6.61 -34.85
CA ASP A 251 -12.11 8.05 -34.82
C ASP A 251 -10.62 8.41 -34.63
N ARG A 252 -9.77 7.42 -34.29
CA ARG A 252 -8.31 7.60 -34.05
C ARG A 252 -7.42 7.33 -35.28
N GLU A 253 -7.98 6.81 -36.38
CA GLU A 253 -7.21 6.36 -37.54
C GLU A 253 -6.72 7.52 -38.43
N VAL A 254 -7.36 8.70 -38.33
CA VAL A 254 -7.09 9.86 -39.19
C VAL A 254 -5.86 10.68 -38.73
N THR A 255 -5.34 10.46 -37.52
CA THR A 255 -4.21 11.23 -36.96
C THR A 255 -2.87 10.48 -36.95
N ARG A 256 -2.85 9.18 -37.24
CA ARG A 256 -1.63 8.33 -37.15
C ARG A 256 -0.69 8.45 -38.34
N SER A 257 -1.15 8.91 -39.50
CA SER A 257 -0.35 8.97 -40.74
C SER A 257 0.70 10.08 -40.79
N GLN A 258 0.80 10.92 -39.75
CA GLN A 258 1.74 12.04 -39.66
C GLN A 258 2.80 11.87 -38.56
N LEU A 259 2.78 10.75 -37.82
CA LEU A 259 3.72 10.48 -36.73
C LEU A 259 5.01 9.86 -37.29
N SER A 260 6.14 10.20 -36.69
CA SER A 260 7.38 9.45 -36.91
C SER A 260 7.22 7.99 -36.43
N PRO A 261 8.03 7.04 -36.92
CA PRO A 261 7.95 5.65 -36.48
C PRO A 261 8.06 5.45 -34.95
N GLU A 262 8.80 6.31 -34.25
CA GLU A 262 8.96 6.27 -32.79
C GLU A 262 7.73 6.83 -32.06
N GLU A 263 7.16 7.93 -32.54
CA GLU A 263 5.92 8.50 -32.01
C GLU A 263 4.72 7.57 -32.22
N GLN A 264 4.69 6.86 -33.35
CA GLN A 264 3.63 5.91 -33.66
C GLN A 264 3.67 4.71 -32.71
N ARG A 265 4.86 4.17 -32.41
CA ARG A 265 5.04 3.11 -31.39
C ARG A 265 4.62 3.58 -29.99
N ALA A 266 5.04 4.78 -29.59
CA ALA A 266 4.64 5.36 -28.31
C ALA A 266 3.12 5.57 -28.19
N ALA A 267 2.44 5.91 -29.28
CA ALA A 267 0.98 6.08 -29.30
C ALA A 267 0.24 4.73 -29.21
N ASP A 268 0.73 3.69 -29.86
CA ASP A 268 0.17 2.33 -29.77
C ASP A 268 0.34 1.75 -28.35
N LEU A 269 1.44 2.10 -27.66
CA LEU A 269 1.71 1.71 -26.28
C LEU A 269 0.74 2.28 -25.25
N LEU A 270 0.36 3.55 -25.43
CA LEU A 270 -0.61 4.20 -24.56
C LEU A 270 -1.98 3.50 -24.62
N GLU A 271 -2.37 3.00 -25.80
CA GLU A 271 -3.60 2.21 -25.97
C GLU A 271 -3.54 0.90 -25.16
N ILE A 272 -2.37 0.23 -25.14
CA ILE A 272 -2.12 -0.97 -24.32
C ILE A 272 -2.10 -0.65 -22.81
N PHE A 273 -1.58 0.53 -22.42
CA PHE A 273 -1.55 0.98 -21.03
C PHE A 273 -2.94 1.21 -20.45
N GLU A 274 -3.81 1.88 -21.20
CA GLU A 274 -5.21 2.11 -20.83
C GLU A 274 -5.95 0.78 -20.61
N GLU A 275 -5.67 -0.26 -21.41
CA GLU A 275 -6.24 -1.59 -21.26
C GLU A 275 -5.72 -2.37 -20.05
N ARG A 276 -4.46 -2.14 -19.64
CA ARG A 276 -3.82 -2.83 -18.50
C ARG A 276 -4.13 -2.18 -17.14
N GLN A 277 -4.27 -0.85 -17.06
CA GLN A 277 -4.72 -0.19 -15.82
C GLN A 277 -6.13 -0.63 -15.40
N ALA A 278 -6.98 -1.03 -16.35
CA ALA A 278 -8.29 -1.62 -16.07
C ALA A 278 -8.23 -3.02 -15.41
N ARG A 279 -7.04 -3.64 -15.29
CA ARG A 279 -6.82 -4.98 -14.74
C ARG A 279 -5.73 -4.93 -13.66
N GLY A 280 -6.02 -4.32 -12.52
CA GLY A 280 -5.03 -4.07 -11.48
C GLY A 280 -4.47 -5.34 -10.84
N HIS A 281 -3.16 -5.36 -10.53
CA HIS A 281 -2.61 -5.95 -9.30
C HIS A 281 -1.13 -5.58 -9.05
N SER A 282 -0.81 -5.59 -7.76
CA SER A 282 0.36 -5.08 -7.03
C SER A 282 1.60 -5.97 -7.02
N GLN A 283 2.75 -5.46 -6.55
CA GLN A 283 3.55 -6.15 -5.51
C GLN A 283 4.63 -5.28 -4.83
N GLN A 284 5.01 -5.71 -3.61
CA GLN A 284 5.96 -5.10 -2.67
C GLN A 284 7.43 -5.49 -2.91
N ARG A 285 8.31 -4.81 -2.16
CA ARG A 285 9.78 -4.70 -2.19
C ARG A 285 10.50 -5.76 -1.35
N PHE A 286 11.84 -5.86 -1.44
CA PHE A 286 12.77 -5.71 -0.30
C PHE A 286 14.13 -5.11 -0.79
N PRO A 287 15.19 -4.92 0.04
CA PRO A 287 16.60 -4.51 -0.27
C PRO A 287 17.64 -5.28 0.60
N GLU A 288 18.82 -4.80 1.05
CA GLU A 288 20.26 -4.56 0.66
C GLU A 288 21.36 -5.26 1.49
N ASN A 289 22.49 -5.74 0.90
CA ASN A 289 23.89 -5.36 1.17
C ASN A 289 25.00 -6.42 0.92
N PHE A 290 26.03 -6.04 0.14
CA PHE A 290 27.47 -6.36 0.27
C PHE A 290 28.28 -5.15 -0.29
N GLY A 291 29.22 -4.55 0.45
CA GLY A 291 30.64 -4.88 0.26
C GLY A 291 31.53 -3.77 -0.35
N TYR A 292 30.98 -2.73 -0.98
CA TYR A 292 31.54 -1.38 -0.85
C TYR A 292 31.18 -0.85 0.54
N SER A 293 31.98 0.05 1.17
CA SER A 293 31.43 0.72 2.35
C SER A 293 30.26 1.57 1.88
N ARG A 294 29.08 1.37 2.49
CA ARG A 294 27.86 2.09 2.14
C ARG A 294 28.08 3.61 2.14
N SER A 295 28.99 4.12 2.97
CA SER A 295 29.35 5.55 3.01
C SER A 295 30.04 6.06 1.75
N ASP A 296 30.85 5.25 1.07
CA ASP A 296 31.54 5.68 -0.16
C ASP A 296 30.56 5.83 -1.33
N LEU A 297 29.53 4.98 -1.36
CA LEU A 297 28.44 5.05 -2.33
C LEU A 297 27.36 6.08 -1.95
N GLU A 298 27.11 6.30 -0.66
CA GLU A 298 26.19 7.35 -0.18
C GLU A 298 26.76 8.76 -0.34
N GLN A 299 28.08 8.94 -0.24
CA GLN A 299 28.75 10.22 -0.50
C GLN A 299 28.62 10.62 -1.97
N ASP A 300 28.90 9.70 -2.91
CA ASP A 300 28.69 9.86 -4.35
C ASP A 300 27.21 10.09 -4.72
N LEU A 301 26.26 9.53 -3.96
CA LEU A 301 24.83 9.79 -4.15
C LEU A 301 24.41 11.14 -3.56
N SER A 302 24.97 11.57 -2.43
CA SER A 302 24.61 12.83 -1.74
C SER A 302 25.11 14.10 -2.43
N GLU A 303 26.29 14.07 -3.06
CA GLU A 303 26.82 15.19 -3.86
C GLU A 303 26.06 15.35 -5.19
N VAL A 304 25.30 14.34 -5.60
CA VAL A 304 24.56 14.26 -6.88
C VAL A 304 23.11 14.75 -6.77
N PHE A 305 22.54 14.81 -5.57
CA PHE A 305 21.18 15.32 -5.32
C PHE A 305 21.17 16.81 -4.96
N ASP A 306 21.61 17.65 -5.88
CA ASP A 306 21.38 19.11 -5.84
C ASP A 306 19.88 19.39 -6.09
N ILE A 307 19.04 19.02 -5.12
CA ILE A 307 17.58 19.19 -5.16
C ILE A 307 17.29 20.67 -4.90
N PRO A 308 16.79 21.43 -5.89
CA PRO A 308 16.35 22.79 -5.65
C PRO A 308 15.20 22.77 -4.65
N ASP A 309 15.22 23.67 -3.68
CA ASP A 309 14.18 23.87 -2.67
C ASP A 309 12.76 23.88 -3.29
N LEU A 310 12.06 22.75 -3.18
CA LEU A 310 10.70 22.52 -3.68
C LEU A 310 9.62 23.04 -2.70
N SER A 311 9.98 23.78 -1.65
CA SER A 311 9.02 24.34 -0.68
C SER A 311 8.08 25.42 -1.24
N ARG A 312 8.17 25.75 -2.54
CA ARG A 312 7.30 26.73 -3.20
C ARG A 312 6.44 26.09 -4.28
N ALA A 313 5.51 25.24 -3.87
CA ALA A 313 4.40 24.81 -4.72
C ALA A 313 3.51 26.03 -5.05
N ARG A 314 3.73 26.66 -6.20
CA ARG A 314 2.82 27.69 -6.73
C ARG A 314 1.48 27.02 -7.07
N ARG A 315 0.39 27.50 -6.45
CA ARG A 315 -0.97 27.20 -6.88
C ARG A 315 -1.11 27.57 -8.36
N THR A 316 -1.61 26.66 -9.19
CA THR A 316 -2.02 27.03 -10.55
C THR A 316 -3.17 28.03 -10.46
N PRO A 317 -3.11 29.18 -11.15
CA PRO A 317 -4.27 30.07 -11.27
C PRO A 317 -5.47 29.28 -11.83
N GLY A 318 -6.58 29.23 -11.09
CA GLY A 318 -7.84 28.64 -11.56
C GLY A 318 -8.27 27.28 -10.98
N GLY A 319 -7.64 26.77 -9.91
CA GLY A 319 -8.21 25.66 -9.11
C GLY A 319 -8.37 24.31 -9.83
N ARG A 320 -7.69 24.08 -10.96
CA ARG A 320 -7.68 22.78 -11.63
C ARG A 320 -6.89 21.77 -10.79
N ALA A 321 -7.36 20.52 -10.77
CA ALA A 321 -6.62 19.41 -10.17
C ALA A 321 -5.17 19.38 -10.69
N ILE A 322 -4.23 19.22 -9.77
CA ILE A 322 -2.84 18.87 -10.07
C ILE A 322 -2.92 17.46 -10.67
N PRO A 323 -2.52 17.25 -11.94
CA PRO A 323 -2.50 15.91 -12.50
C PRO A 323 -1.65 15.01 -11.61
N GLU A 324 -2.08 13.76 -11.40
CA GLU A 324 -1.25 12.69 -10.86
C GLU A 324 0.14 12.79 -11.52
N GLN A 325 1.21 12.82 -10.73
CA GLN A 325 2.55 12.97 -11.28
C GLN A 325 2.84 11.77 -12.19
N PHE A 326 2.66 11.96 -13.49
CA PHE A 326 2.96 10.95 -14.47
C PHE A 326 4.48 10.83 -14.58
N GLU A 327 5.05 9.83 -13.90
CA GLU A 327 6.47 9.55 -13.95
C GLU A 327 6.83 8.94 -15.30
N VAL A 328 7.30 9.79 -16.22
CA VAL A 328 7.76 9.39 -17.56
C VAL A 328 8.77 8.24 -17.51
N GLY A 329 9.62 8.20 -16.48
CA GLY A 329 10.53 7.08 -16.24
C GLY A 329 9.79 5.75 -16.10
N ASN A 330 8.85 5.63 -15.18
CA ASN A 330 8.10 4.38 -14.97
C ASN A 330 7.34 3.93 -16.22
N PHE A 331 6.78 4.88 -16.99
CA PHE A 331 6.15 4.57 -18.27
C PHE A 331 7.17 3.96 -19.24
N SER A 332 8.32 4.60 -19.41
CA SER A 332 9.36 4.14 -20.33
C SER A 332 9.93 2.77 -19.95
N HIS A 333 10.14 2.49 -18.66
CA HIS A 333 10.62 1.18 -18.21
C HIS A 333 9.58 0.08 -18.41
N ARG A 334 8.29 0.37 -18.22
CA ARG A 334 7.19 -0.58 -18.44
C ARG A 334 7.01 -0.96 -19.92
N TYR A 335 7.34 -0.04 -20.81
CA TYR A 335 7.13 -0.18 -22.26
C TYR A 335 8.42 -0.18 -23.07
N ALA A 336 9.54 -0.53 -22.42
CA ALA A 336 10.86 -0.49 -23.02
C ALA A 336 10.92 -1.28 -24.33
N GLU A 337 10.27 -2.45 -24.39
CA GLU A 337 10.23 -3.27 -25.59
C GLU A 337 9.63 -2.48 -26.74
N ASP A 338 8.43 -1.95 -26.60
CA ASP A 338 7.77 -1.27 -27.70
C ASP A 338 8.44 0.08 -28.07
N LEU A 339 9.14 0.72 -27.11
CA LEU A 339 9.91 1.95 -27.35
C LEU A 339 11.26 1.71 -28.03
N ILE A 340 11.88 0.54 -27.84
CA ILE A 340 13.26 0.24 -28.27
C ILE A 340 13.24 -0.84 -29.36
N PRO A 341 13.92 -0.65 -30.51
CA PRO A 341 13.98 -1.65 -31.56
C PRO A 341 14.41 -3.02 -31.04
N GLU A 342 13.82 -4.10 -31.57
CA GLU A 342 14.13 -5.48 -31.15
C GLU A 342 15.60 -5.86 -31.41
N SER A 343 16.27 -5.18 -32.36
CA SER A 343 17.71 -5.30 -32.60
C SER A 343 18.58 -4.81 -31.45
N GLU A 344 18.06 -3.90 -30.62
CA GLU A 344 18.75 -3.36 -29.44
C GLU A 344 18.25 -4.04 -28.15
N LEU A 345 16.94 -4.25 -28.02
CA LEU A 345 16.31 -4.91 -26.87
C LEU A 345 15.45 -6.11 -27.32
N PRO A 346 15.99 -7.34 -27.23
CA PRO A 346 15.25 -8.56 -27.56
C PRO A 346 13.93 -8.67 -26.82
N ARG A 347 12.95 -9.38 -27.40
CA ARG A 347 11.67 -9.66 -26.74
C ARG A 347 11.73 -10.88 -25.84
N GLY A 348 10.82 -10.95 -24.88
CA GLY A 348 10.69 -12.10 -23.97
C GLY A 348 11.75 -12.15 -22.87
N LEU A 349 12.45 -11.04 -22.62
CA LEU A 349 13.37 -10.89 -21.50
C LEU A 349 12.61 -10.85 -20.16
N VAL A 350 13.29 -11.22 -19.08
CA VAL A 350 12.70 -11.13 -17.74
C VAL A 350 12.69 -9.67 -17.31
N SER A 351 11.51 -9.08 -17.16
CA SER A 351 11.34 -7.68 -16.78
C SER A 351 11.42 -7.46 -15.29
N GLU A 352 12.02 -6.34 -14.88
CA GLU A 352 12.15 -5.94 -13.47
C GLU A 352 12.76 -7.06 -12.62
N TYR A 353 13.80 -7.69 -13.15
CA TYR A 353 14.47 -8.79 -12.45
C TYR A 353 15.16 -8.24 -11.20
N ARG A 354 14.72 -8.73 -10.06
CA ARG A 354 15.29 -8.38 -8.77
C ARG A 354 16.48 -9.29 -8.51
N ILE A 355 17.66 -8.68 -8.41
CA ILE A 355 18.85 -9.39 -7.95
C ILE A 355 18.64 -9.59 -6.46
N ILE A 356 18.61 -10.84 -6.00
CA ILE A 356 18.39 -11.14 -4.60
C ILE A 356 19.57 -11.93 -4.07
N ASP A 357 20.25 -11.37 -3.09
CA ASP A 357 21.22 -12.05 -2.24
C ASP A 357 20.53 -12.65 -1.02
N ILE A 358 21.18 -13.61 -0.38
CA ILE A 358 20.77 -14.18 0.90
C ILE A 358 21.88 -13.88 1.88
N GLU A 359 21.62 -12.99 2.83
CA GLU A 359 22.57 -12.64 3.89
C GLU A 359 22.98 -13.94 4.64
N PRO A 360 24.27 -14.34 4.61
CA PRO A 360 24.67 -15.66 5.11
C PRO A 360 24.37 -15.88 6.61
N SER A 361 24.40 -14.81 7.40
CA SER A 361 24.21 -14.85 8.85
C SER A 361 22.75 -15.00 9.27
N THR A 362 21.81 -14.46 8.49
CA THR A 362 20.38 -14.38 8.85
C THR A 362 19.48 -15.20 7.93
N GLY A 363 19.96 -15.58 6.73
CA GLY A 363 19.14 -16.13 5.66
C GLY A 363 18.17 -15.13 5.04
N ARG A 364 18.29 -13.84 5.40
CA ARG A 364 17.41 -12.78 4.91
C ARG A 364 17.67 -12.52 3.44
N ARG A 365 16.58 -12.41 2.68
CA ARG A 365 16.63 -12.00 1.27
C ARG A 365 16.89 -10.51 1.18
N ILE A 366 17.95 -10.18 0.47
CA ILE A 366 18.46 -8.85 0.23
C ILE A 366 18.28 -8.53 -1.26
N GLU A 367 17.50 -7.54 -1.65
CA GLU A 367 17.35 -7.20 -3.08
C GLU A 367 18.45 -6.24 -3.52
N LEU A 368 19.53 -6.74 -4.14
CA LEU A 368 20.71 -5.97 -4.60
C LEU A 368 20.46 -4.91 -5.69
N GLY A 369 19.20 -4.67 -6.00
CA GLY A 369 18.76 -3.84 -7.09
C GLY A 369 17.85 -4.58 -8.05
N ARG A 370 17.36 -3.81 -9.01
CA ARG A 370 16.34 -4.23 -9.95
C ARG A 370 16.82 -3.93 -11.36
N VAL A 371 17.18 -4.98 -12.07
CA VAL A 371 17.55 -4.94 -13.47
C VAL A 371 16.30 -4.70 -14.30
N ASP A 372 16.36 -3.76 -15.24
CA ASP A 372 15.21 -3.48 -16.10
C ASP A 372 14.81 -4.68 -16.94
N ARG A 373 15.76 -5.30 -17.64
CA ARG A 373 15.54 -6.53 -18.42
C ARG A 373 16.72 -7.49 -18.28
N LEU A 374 16.43 -8.78 -18.10
CA LEU A 374 17.44 -9.82 -17.96
C LEU A 374 17.27 -10.90 -19.04
N ASP A 375 18.37 -11.23 -19.73
CA ASP A 375 18.47 -12.40 -20.61
C ASP A 375 19.31 -13.49 -19.92
N PRO A 376 18.67 -14.45 -19.23
CA PRO A 376 19.39 -15.50 -18.52
C PRO A 376 20.03 -16.55 -19.45
N VAL A 377 19.57 -16.64 -20.71
CA VAL A 377 20.08 -17.61 -21.68
C VAL A 377 21.41 -17.10 -22.21
N ARG A 378 21.44 -15.82 -22.64
CA ARG A 378 22.65 -15.18 -23.14
C ARG A 378 23.57 -14.70 -22.02
N GLY A 379 23.04 -14.45 -20.83
CA GLY A 379 23.80 -13.90 -19.73
C GLY A 379 23.98 -12.39 -19.83
N VAL A 380 22.92 -11.66 -20.19
CA VAL A 380 22.98 -10.21 -20.43
C VAL A 380 22.00 -9.45 -19.52
N VAL A 381 22.52 -8.46 -18.82
CA VAL A 381 21.76 -7.43 -18.08
C VAL A 381 21.53 -6.25 -19.00
N TYR A 382 20.27 -5.86 -19.18
CA TYR A 382 19.88 -4.68 -19.94
C TYR A 382 19.34 -3.60 -19.01
N GLU A 383 19.88 -2.40 -19.11
CA GLU A 383 19.40 -1.20 -18.41
C GLU A 383 18.80 -0.22 -19.40
N VAL A 384 17.61 0.29 -19.12
CA VAL A 384 16.82 1.13 -20.03
C VAL A 384 16.93 2.58 -19.60
N LYS A 385 17.50 3.44 -20.44
CA LYS A 385 17.71 4.87 -20.12
C LYS A 385 17.24 5.79 -21.25
N PRO A 386 16.87 7.05 -20.97
CA PRO A 386 16.66 8.01 -22.04
C PRO A 386 17.96 8.24 -22.82
N ARG A 387 17.86 8.46 -24.14
CA ARG A 387 18.99 8.68 -25.05
C ARG A 387 19.65 10.04 -24.84
N THR A 388 20.38 10.16 -23.75
CA THR A 388 21.20 11.33 -23.38
C THR A 388 22.48 10.84 -22.74
N THR A 389 23.61 11.49 -23.03
CA THR A 389 24.95 11.06 -22.57
C THR A 389 25.01 10.78 -21.07
N GLU A 390 24.51 11.71 -20.24
CA GLU A 390 24.49 11.57 -18.78
C GLU A 390 23.79 10.28 -18.31
N TRP A 391 22.60 9.99 -18.85
CA TRP A 391 21.82 8.84 -18.45
C TRP A 391 22.38 7.52 -19.00
N ILE A 392 23.01 7.55 -20.18
CA ILE A 392 23.72 6.40 -20.74
C ILE A 392 24.89 6.03 -19.83
N GLU A 393 25.74 6.99 -19.46
CA GLU A 393 26.88 6.75 -18.58
C GLU A 393 26.45 6.25 -17.19
N ARG A 394 25.37 6.79 -16.64
CA ARG A 394 24.77 6.31 -15.39
C ARG A 394 24.25 4.88 -15.53
N GLY A 395 23.52 4.60 -16.61
CA GLY A 395 23.04 3.26 -16.92
C GLY A 395 24.17 2.25 -17.05
N GLU A 396 25.30 2.64 -17.67
CA GLU A 396 26.45 1.77 -17.87
C GLU A 396 27.07 1.36 -16.53
N ARG A 397 27.23 2.32 -15.61
CA ARG A 397 27.72 2.03 -14.25
C ARG A 397 26.77 1.10 -13.50
N GLN A 398 25.47 1.37 -13.58
CA GLN A 398 24.44 0.60 -12.91
C GLN A 398 24.35 -0.84 -13.45
N ALA A 399 24.27 -1.00 -14.77
CA ALA A 399 24.18 -2.31 -15.43
C ALA A 399 25.44 -3.16 -15.19
N ARG A 400 26.62 -2.53 -15.15
CA ARG A 400 27.87 -3.20 -14.79
C ARG A 400 27.86 -3.75 -13.37
N LEU A 401 27.37 -2.96 -12.41
CA LEU A 401 27.24 -3.38 -11.02
C LEU A 401 26.29 -4.58 -10.92
N TYR A 402 25.16 -4.54 -11.62
CA TYR A 402 24.19 -5.64 -11.67
C TYR A 402 24.77 -6.93 -12.28
N ALA A 403 25.53 -6.82 -13.36
CA ALA A 403 26.22 -7.98 -13.93
C ALA A 403 27.23 -8.58 -12.93
N ALA A 404 27.97 -7.74 -12.20
CA ALA A 404 28.90 -8.21 -11.17
C ALA A 404 28.19 -8.93 -10.02
N TYR A 405 27.06 -8.40 -9.52
CA TYR A 405 26.27 -9.11 -8.51
C TYR A 405 25.73 -10.44 -9.02
N LEU A 406 25.30 -10.51 -10.29
CA LEU A 406 24.81 -11.75 -10.88
C LEU A 406 25.90 -12.78 -11.13
N ASP A 407 27.15 -12.37 -11.39
CA ASP A 407 28.29 -13.29 -11.44
C ASP A 407 28.45 -14.07 -10.13
N ASP A 408 28.28 -13.39 -9.00
CA ASP A 408 28.44 -13.98 -7.68
C ASP A 408 27.19 -14.79 -7.25
N LEU A 409 26.00 -14.25 -7.50
CA LEU A 409 24.74 -14.80 -6.96
C LEU A 409 24.03 -15.79 -7.87
N ALA A 410 24.25 -15.69 -9.17
CA ALA A 410 23.58 -16.50 -10.18
C ALA A 410 24.55 -16.83 -11.32
N PRO A 411 25.69 -17.50 -11.02
CA PRO A 411 26.72 -17.76 -12.03
C PRO A 411 26.13 -18.53 -13.21
N LEU A 412 26.51 -18.11 -14.42
CA LEU A 412 26.06 -18.79 -15.62
C LEU A 412 26.73 -20.16 -15.74
N PRO A 413 26.08 -21.12 -16.42
CA PRO A 413 26.71 -22.40 -16.76
C PRO A 413 28.03 -22.20 -17.52
N ASP A 414 28.91 -23.20 -17.42
CA ASP A 414 30.20 -23.25 -18.10
C ASP A 414 31.20 -22.16 -17.68
N GLY A 415 30.98 -21.53 -16.52
CA GLY A 415 31.85 -20.47 -16.00
C GLY A 415 31.80 -19.17 -16.80
N ARG A 416 30.74 -18.98 -17.63
CA ARG A 416 30.50 -17.71 -18.30
C ARG A 416 30.21 -16.62 -17.27
N ARG A 417 30.54 -15.39 -17.64
CA ARG A 417 30.21 -14.20 -16.85
C ARG A 417 29.04 -13.45 -17.46
N TRP A 418 28.24 -12.82 -16.63
CA TRP A 418 27.22 -11.88 -17.06
C TRP A 418 27.86 -10.67 -17.74
N SER A 419 27.32 -10.30 -18.89
CA SER A 419 27.61 -9.03 -19.55
C SER A 419 26.49 -8.03 -19.30
N HIS A 420 26.74 -6.75 -19.58
CA HIS A 420 25.75 -5.68 -19.45
C HIS A 420 25.63 -4.92 -20.77
N GLN A 421 24.46 -4.30 -20.97
CA GLN A 421 24.18 -3.43 -22.10
C GLN A 421 23.18 -2.34 -21.70
N VAL A 422 23.51 -1.07 -21.96
CA VAL A 422 22.50 -0.01 -21.88
C VAL A 422 21.76 0.09 -23.20
N VAL A 423 20.44 0.11 -23.13
CA VAL A 423 19.57 0.39 -24.27
C VAL A 423 18.86 1.71 -24.05
N THR A 424 18.57 2.42 -25.14
CA THR A 424 18.06 3.78 -25.04
C THR A 424 16.78 4.00 -25.82
N TYR A 425 15.93 4.87 -25.28
CA TYR A 425 14.73 5.36 -25.96
C TYR A 425 14.79 6.89 -26.15
N ASP A 426 14.08 7.41 -27.15
CA ASP A 426 13.95 8.87 -27.33
C ASP A 426 12.99 9.45 -26.26
N GLY A 427 13.59 10.00 -25.20
CA GLY A 427 12.83 10.62 -24.12
C GLY A 427 12.04 11.86 -24.52
N LYS A 428 12.41 12.57 -25.60
CA LYS A 428 11.65 13.71 -26.12
C LYS A 428 10.40 13.23 -26.88
N ALA A 429 10.55 12.22 -27.74
CA ALA A 429 9.43 11.63 -28.47
C ALA A 429 8.38 11.05 -27.51
N VAL A 430 8.81 10.31 -26.48
CA VAL A 430 7.91 9.80 -25.42
C VAL A 430 7.16 10.94 -24.73
N LYS A 431 7.86 11.99 -24.29
CA LYS A 431 7.22 13.16 -23.65
C LYS A 431 6.23 13.86 -24.58
N GLN A 432 6.55 13.98 -25.87
CA GLN A 432 5.65 14.60 -26.86
C GLN A 432 4.36 13.81 -27.04
N VAL A 433 4.47 12.48 -27.15
CA VAL A 433 3.29 11.60 -27.24
C VAL A 433 2.44 11.66 -25.97
N LEU A 434 3.08 11.67 -24.80
CA LEU A 434 2.36 11.81 -23.54
C LEU A 434 1.65 13.17 -23.43
N ARG A 435 2.27 14.26 -23.90
CA ARG A 435 1.63 15.58 -23.97
C ARG A 435 0.47 15.63 -24.94
N SER A 436 0.63 15.09 -26.16
CA SER A 436 -0.43 15.12 -27.18
C SER A 436 -1.67 14.33 -26.76
N ASN A 437 -1.50 13.34 -25.90
CA ASN A 437 -2.60 12.55 -25.32
C ASN A 437 -3.11 13.09 -23.97
N GLY A 438 -2.60 14.24 -23.49
CA GLY A 438 -3.07 14.89 -22.27
C GLY A 438 -2.55 14.28 -20.95
N TYR A 439 -1.60 13.35 -21.01
CA TYR A 439 -0.95 12.75 -19.83
C TYR A 439 0.11 13.66 -19.20
N LEU A 440 0.72 14.53 -20.00
CA LEU A 440 1.63 15.58 -19.54
C LEU A 440 1.10 16.94 -19.97
N ARG A 441 1.27 17.96 -19.11
CA ARG A 441 0.98 19.36 -19.47
C ARG A 441 2.15 20.04 -20.17
#